data_AF-A0A520CIZ1-F1
#
_entry.id   AF-A0A520CIZ1-F1
#
_cell.length_a   1.000
_cell.length_b   1.000
_cell.length_c   1.000
_cell.angle_alpha   90.00
_cell.angle_beta   90.00
_cell.angle_gamma   90.00
#
_symmetry.space_group_name_H-M   'P 1'
#
loop_
_entity.id
_entity.type
_entity.pdbx_description
1 polymer ?
#
loop_
_entity_poly.entity_id
_entity_poly.type
_entity_poly.pdbx_seq_one_letter_code
_entity_poly.pdbx_strand_id
1 'polypeptide(L)'
;MPQTALCDRVDIELGDRSYPILIGSDLLSDPASFAAVPPAASALIVTNTTVAPLYAAALQSALSARFRSVQVLELPDGEVYKDWPTLNLVFDKLLGGGADRKTVLFALGGGVVGDMTGFAAASYMRGVPFVQVPTTLLAQVDSSVGGKTAINHPLGKNMIGAFYQPQLVLCDLGTLQTLPPRELSAGLAEVIKYGPIYDMAFFDWIEANVDALVALDPAALAHAVKRS
;
A
#
# COMPACT_ATOMS: atom_id res chain seq x y z
N MET A 1 -28.89 -6.50 9.47
CA MET A 1 -28.45 -5.48 8.49
C MET A 1 -26.94 -5.59 8.40
N PRO A 2 -26.30 -5.57 7.22
CA PRO A 2 -24.85 -5.58 7.17
C PRO A 2 -24.37 -4.31 7.85
N GLN A 3 -23.63 -4.48 8.94
CA GLN A 3 -23.00 -3.41 9.68
C GLN A 3 -22.05 -2.73 8.69
N THR A 4 -22.36 -1.49 8.28
CA THR A 4 -21.50 -0.73 7.38
C THR A 4 -20.15 -0.63 8.07
N ALA A 5 -19.14 -1.32 7.52
CA ALA A 5 -17.79 -1.26 8.06
C ALA A 5 -17.39 0.22 8.18
N LEU A 6 -16.88 0.61 9.34
CA LEU A 6 -16.32 1.94 9.54
C LEU A 6 -15.18 2.10 8.54
N CYS A 7 -15.43 2.87 7.47
CA CYS A 7 -14.46 3.19 6.45
C CYS A 7 -14.26 4.69 6.47
N ASP A 8 -13.13 5.10 7.04
CA ASP A 8 -12.65 6.46 6.97
C ASP A 8 -12.06 6.73 5.58
N ARG A 9 -12.16 7.98 5.15
CA ARG A 9 -11.61 8.46 3.88
C ARG A 9 -10.82 9.74 4.10
N VAL A 10 -9.63 9.79 3.52
CA VAL A 10 -8.80 11.00 3.39
C VAL A 10 -8.57 11.24 1.91
N ASP A 11 -8.96 12.42 1.41
CA ASP A 11 -8.70 12.81 0.02
C ASP A 11 -7.42 13.63 -0.05
N ILE A 12 -6.43 13.13 -0.81
CA ILE A 12 -5.16 13.82 -1.04
C ILE A 12 -5.32 14.75 -2.24
N GLU A 13 -5.36 16.06 -1.99
CA GLU A 13 -5.60 17.08 -3.01
C GLU A 13 -4.31 17.44 -3.78
N LEU A 14 -4.18 16.92 -5.00
CA LEU A 14 -3.03 17.14 -5.89
C LEU A 14 -3.44 17.52 -7.32
N GLY A 15 -4.62 18.14 -7.47
CA GLY A 15 -5.22 18.49 -8.76
C GLY A 15 -5.63 17.22 -9.53
N ASP A 16 -5.22 17.11 -10.79
CA ASP A 16 -5.51 15.93 -11.63
C ASP A 16 -4.90 14.62 -11.12
N ARG A 17 -4.03 14.69 -10.11
CA ARG A 17 -3.37 13.54 -9.47
C ARG A 17 -3.93 13.25 -8.08
N SER A 18 -5.06 13.85 -7.73
CA SER A 18 -5.71 13.61 -6.43
C SER A 18 -6.16 12.16 -6.31
N TYR A 19 -6.04 11.59 -5.12
CA TYR A 19 -6.42 10.20 -4.86
C TYR A 19 -6.96 10.05 -3.44
N PRO A 20 -7.89 9.10 -3.22
CA PRO A 20 -8.37 8.76 -1.89
C PRO A 20 -7.44 7.77 -1.19
N ILE A 21 -7.36 7.91 0.13
CA ILE A 21 -6.91 6.89 1.07
C ILE A 21 -8.17 6.38 1.79
N LEU A 22 -8.42 5.07 1.71
CA LEU A 22 -9.50 4.41 2.44
C LEU A 22 -8.89 3.66 3.63
N ILE A 23 -9.49 3.81 4.81
CA ILE A 23 -8.96 3.27 6.07
C ILE A 23 -10.09 2.55 6.80
N GLY A 24 -9.90 1.28 7.12
CA GLY A 24 -10.95 0.48 7.77
C GLY A 24 -10.59 -0.99 7.83
N SER A 25 -11.53 -1.84 8.22
CA SER A 25 -11.35 -3.30 8.25
C SER A 25 -12.07 -3.98 7.08
N ASP A 26 -11.56 -5.14 6.66
CA ASP A 26 -12.11 -6.02 5.63
C ASP A 26 -12.17 -5.42 4.21
N LEU A 27 -11.56 -4.25 4.04
CA LEU A 27 -11.53 -3.48 2.79
C LEU A 27 -10.88 -4.25 1.64
N LEU A 28 -9.83 -5.04 1.90
CA LEU A 28 -9.07 -5.78 0.91
C LEU A 28 -9.92 -6.83 0.18
N SER A 29 -10.90 -7.39 0.89
CA SER A 29 -11.81 -8.42 0.39
C SER A 29 -13.11 -7.86 -0.21
N ASP A 30 -13.39 -6.57 -0.02
CA ASP A 30 -14.60 -5.93 -0.54
C ASP A 30 -14.35 -5.37 -1.96
N PRO A 31 -15.02 -5.90 -3.00
CA PRO A 31 -14.92 -5.37 -4.36
C PRO A 31 -15.29 -3.89 -4.47
N ALA A 32 -16.16 -3.37 -3.58
CA ALA A 32 -16.60 -1.98 -3.60
C ALA A 32 -15.46 -1.00 -3.22
N SER A 33 -14.47 -1.44 -2.44
CA SER A 33 -13.28 -0.67 -2.06
C SER A 33 -12.48 -0.16 -3.27
N PHE A 34 -12.57 -0.85 -4.41
CA PHE A 34 -11.80 -0.55 -5.62
C PHE A 34 -12.56 0.32 -6.62
N ALA A 35 -13.66 0.96 -6.22
CA ALA A 35 -14.48 1.77 -7.10
C ALA A 35 -13.71 2.94 -7.78
N ALA A 36 -12.73 3.53 -7.08
CA ALA A 36 -11.90 4.63 -7.59
C ALA A 36 -10.87 4.19 -8.64
N VAL A 37 -10.59 2.89 -8.76
CA VAL A 37 -9.56 2.37 -9.67
C VAL A 37 -10.04 2.51 -11.12
N PRO A 38 -9.24 3.03 -12.07
CA PRO A 38 -9.68 3.20 -13.46
C PRO A 38 -10.05 1.85 -14.12
N PRO A 39 -10.99 1.85 -15.08
CA PRO A 39 -11.32 0.64 -15.85
C PRO A 39 -10.12 0.12 -16.64
N ALA A 40 -9.82 -1.17 -16.50
CA ALA A 40 -8.80 -1.85 -17.30
C ALA A 40 -9.18 -3.31 -17.56
N ALA A 41 -8.55 -3.91 -18.57
CA ALA A 41 -8.75 -5.33 -18.87
C ALA A 41 -7.94 -6.24 -17.94
N SER A 42 -6.74 -5.81 -17.55
CA SER A 42 -5.77 -6.59 -16.78
C SER A 42 -5.34 -5.86 -15.52
N ALA A 43 -5.09 -6.64 -14.47
CA ALA A 43 -4.44 -6.21 -13.25
C ALA A 43 -3.25 -7.13 -12.93
N LEU A 44 -2.20 -6.56 -12.34
CA LEU A 44 -1.09 -7.31 -11.77
C LEU A 44 -0.95 -6.97 -10.28
N ILE A 45 -1.16 -7.97 -9.43
CA ILE A 45 -0.81 -7.90 -8.01
C ILE A 45 0.68 -8.20 -7.89
N VAL A 46 1.43 -7.25 -7.35
CA VAL A 46 2.84 -7.43 -6.97
C VAL A 46 2.89 -7.51 -5.45
N THR A 47 3.46 -8.58 -4.95
CA THR A 47 3.59 -8.86 -3.51
C THR A 47 4.91 -9.58 -3.24
N ASN A 48 5.15 -10.03 -2.01
CA ASN A 48 6.32 -10.83 -1.65
C ASN A 48 5.92 -12.23 -1.16
N THR A 49 6.90 -13.12 -1.02
CA THR A 49 6.72 -14.51 -0.56
C THR A 49 6.09 -14.63 0.84
N THR A 50 6.14 -13.59 1.67
CA THR A 50 5.60 -13.58 3.04
C THR A 50 4.12 -13.17 3.05
N VAL A 51 3.77 -12.14 2.27
CA VAL A 51 2.44 -11.51 2.23
C VAL A 51 1.51 -12.24 1.27
N ALA A 52 2.04 -12.84 0.20
CA ALA A 52 1.26 -13.59 -0.80
C ALA A 52 0.32 -14.65 -0.20
N PRO A 53 0.79 -15.61 0.62
CA PRO A 53 -0.06 -16.66 1.17
C PRO A 53 -1.14 -16.13 2.14
N LEU A 54 -0.98 -14.90 2.64
CA LEU A 54 -1.92 -14.30 3.59
C LEU A 54 -3.07 -13.59 2.87
N TYR A 55 -2.76 -12.82 1.82
CA TYR A 55 -3.70 -11.82 1.29
C TYR A 55 -3.90 -11.83 -0.23
N ALA A 56 -3.01 -12.45 -1.01
CA ALA A 56 -3.07 -12.35 -2.47
C ALA A 56 -4.35 -12.99 -3.04
N ALA A 57 -4.79 -14.13 -2.50
CA ALA A 57 -6.00 -14.81 -2.94
C ALA A 57 -7.27 -13.98 -2.67
N ALA A 58 -7.34 -13.34 -1.49
CA ALA A 58 -8.46 -12.48 -1.13
C ALA A 58 -8.55 -11.26 -2.05
N LEU A 59 -7.42 -10.57 -2.28
CA LEU A 59 -7.35 -9.44 -3.20
C LEU A 59 -7.69 -9.86 -4.63
N GLN A 60 -7.13 -10.98 -5.12
CA GLN A 60 -7.42 -11.49 -6.46
C GLN A 60 -8.91 -11.79 -6.65
N SER A 61 -9.57 -12.36 -5.64
CA SER A 61 -11.01 -12.61 -5.65
C SER A 61 -11.81 -11.30 -5.74
N ALA A 62 -11.49 -10.31 -4.90
CA ALA A 62 -12.17 -9.01 -4.90
C ALA A 62 -12.05 -8.28 -6.24
N LEU A 63 -10.91 -8.43 -6.93
CA LEU A 63 -10.65 -7.80 -8.22
C LEU A 63 -11.26 -8.56 -9.42
N SER A 64 -11.58 -9.85 -9.26
CA SER A 64 -12.01 -10.72 -10.37
C SER A 64 -13.30 -10.28 -11.08
N ALA A 65 -14.18 -9.55 -10.39
CA ALA A 65 -15.40 -9.00 -10.98
C ALA A 65 -15.13 -7.74 -11.83
N ARG A 66 -14.00 -7.06 -11.63
CA ARG A 66 -13.65 -5.80 -12.31
C ARG A 66 -12.69 -5.99 -13.47
N PHE A 67 -11.76 -6.93 -13.36
CA PHE A 67 -10.72 -7.17 -14.37
C PHE A 67 -10.92 -8.53 -15.02
N ARG A 68 -10.73 -8.59 -16.35
CA ARG A 68 -10.80 -9.87 -17.10
C ARG A 68 -9.68 -10.82 -16.70
N SER A 69 -8.52 -10.28 -16.35
CA SER A 69 -7.33 -11.04 -15.93
C SER A 69 -6.69 -10.37 -14.72
N VAL A 70 -6.50 -11.13 -13.64
CA VAL A 70 -5.77 -10.69 -12.45
C VAL A 70 -4.61 -11.65 -12.24
N GLN A 71 -3.40 -11.20 -12.52
CA GLN A 71 -2.19 -11.99 -12.31
C GLN A 71 -1.55 -11.64 -10.97
N VAL A 72 -0.79 -12.57 -10.41
CA VAL A 72 0.03 -12.37 -9.21
C VAL A 72 1.50 -12.57 -9.57
N LEU A 73 2.36 -11.70 -9.03
CA LEU A 73 3.81 -11.82 -9.01
C LEU A 73 4.29 -11.77 -7.55
N GLU A 74 4.98 -12.82 -7.14
CA GLU A 74 5.60 -12.93 -5.82
C GLU A 74 7.10 -12.63 -5.96
N LEU A 75 7.54 -11.55 -5.32
CA LEU A 75 8.94 -11.17 -5.21
C LEU A 75 9.55 -11.80 -3.94
N PRO A 76 10.88 -12.02 -3.89
CA PRO A 76 11.54 -12.39 -2.63
C PRO A 76 11.38 -11.28 -1.58
N ASP A 77 11.16 -11.67 -0.32
CA ASP A 77 10.93 -10.72 0.77
C ASP A 77 12.23 -10.14 1.37
N GLY A 78 12.26 -8.83 1.58
CA GLY A 78 13.33 -8.10 2.26
C GLY A 78 13.89 -6.90 1.49
N GLU A 79 14.42 -5.92 2.22
CA GLU A 79 15.02 -4.68 1.67
C GLU A 79 16.20 -4.95 0.71
N VAL A 80 16.90 -6.07 0.86
CA VAL A 80 18.02 -6.45 -0.02
C VAL A 80 17.58 -6.68 -1.46
N TYR A 81 16.31 -7.08 -1.66
CA TYR A 81 15.72 -7.30 -2.97
C TYR A 81 15.09 -6.03 -3.56
N LYS A 82 15.20 -4.90 -2.88
CA LYS A 82 14.76 -3.61 -3.39
C LYS A 82 15.77 -3.06 -4.39
N ASP A 83 15.98 -3.78 -5.49
CA ASP A 83 17.05 -3.55 -6.45
C ASP A 83 16.57 -3.66 -7.91
N TRP A 84 17.47 -3.39 -8.85
CA TRP A 84 17.14 -3.40 -10.28
C TRP A 84 16.79 -4.81 -10.82
N PRO A 85 17.55 -5.87 -10.50
CA PRO A 85 17.17 -7.24 -10.92
C PRO A 85 15.76 -7.63 -10.50
N THR A 86 15.38 -7.37 -9.25
CA THR A 86 14.07 -7.74 -8.73
C THR A 86 12.96 -6.85 -9.33
N LEU A 87 13.22 -5.56 -9.55
CA LEU A 87 12.31 -4.68 -10.28
C LEU A 87 12.04 -5.21 -11.70
N ASN A 88 13.06 -5.75 -12.38
CA ASN A 88 12.90 -6.26 -13.74
C ASN A 88 11.91 -7.43 -13.83
N LEU A 89 11.76 -8.23 -12.78
CA LEU A 89 10.77 -9.31 -12.72
C LEU A 89 9.33 -8.78 -12.89
N VAL A 90 9.06 -7.55 -12.42
CA VAL A 90 7.77 -6.89 -12.63
C VAL A 90 7.55 -6.61 -14.12
N PHE A 91 8.57 -6.09 -14.81
CA PHE A 91 8.49 -5.83 -16.25
C PHE A 91 8.39 -7.11 -17.07
N ASP A 92 9.12 -8.17 -16.70
CA ASP A 92 9.06 -9.47 -17.35
C ASP A 92 7.66 -10.06 -17.25
N LYS A 93 7.02 -9.95 -16.07
CA LYS A 93 5.63 -10.40 -15.87
C LYS A 93 4.66 -9.59 -16.72
N LEU A 94 4.79 -8.26 -16.75
CA LEU A 94 3.90 -7.39 -17.53
C LEU A 94 4.04 -7.65 -19.04
N LEU A 95 5.26 -7.69 -19.57
CA LEU A 95 5.52 -7.95 -20.98
C LEU A 95 5.12 -9.37 -21.38
N GLY A 96 5.50 -10.38 -20.59
CA GLY A 96 5.15 -11.77 -20.83
C GLY A 96 3.64 -12.04 -20.74
N GLY A 97 2.92 -11.25 -19.93
CA GLY A 97 1.46 -11.30 -19.80
C GLY A 97 0.68 -10.49 -20.85
N GLY A 98 1.37 -9.78 -21.76
CA GLY A 98 0.72 -8.93 -22.76
C GLY A 98 0.00 -7.71 -22.16
N ALA A 99 0.48 -7.18 -21.04
CA ALA A 99 -0.06 -6.00 -20.40
C ALA A 99 0.02 -4.77 -21.33
N ASP A 100 -1.02 -3.95 -21.32
CA ASP A 100 -1.05 -2.66 -22.03
C ASP A 100 -0.92 -1.48 -21.06
N ARG A 101 -0.91 -0.26 -21.61
CA ARG A 101 -0.79 1.00 -20.86
C ARG A 101 -1.95 1.29 -19.88
N LYS A 102 -3.04 0.51 -19.92
CA LYS A 102 -4.17 0.64 -19.00
C LYS A 102 -4.08 -0.35 -17.84
N THR A 103 -3.20 -1.35 -17.92
CA THR A 103 -3.02 -2.36 -16.87
C THR A 103 -2.81 -1.68 -15.51
N VAL A 104 -3.52 -2.15 -14.49
CA VAL A 104 -3.40 -1.60 -13.13
C VAL A 104 -2.47 -2.47 -12.30
N LEU A 105 -1.46 -1.88 -11.68
CA LEU A 105 -0.61 -2.56 -10.71
C LEU A 105 -1.18 -2.40 -9.29
N PHE A 106 -1.17 -3.47 -8.50
CA PHE A 106 -1.57 -3.46 -7.09
C PHE A 106 -0.36 -3.83 -6.24
N ALA A 107 0.13 -2.88 -5.44
CA ALA A 107 1.26 -3.09 -4.54
C ALA A 107 0.75 -3.63 -3.20
N LEU A 108 0.72 -4.97 -3.06
CA LEU A 108 0.24 -5.66 -1.85
C LEU A 108 1.43 -6.03 -0.96
N GLY A 109 1.70 -5.22 0.07
CA GLY A 109 2.80 -5.47 1.00
C GLY A 109 3.22 -4.24 1.79
N GLY A 110 4.39 -4.29 2.43
CA GLY A 110 5.00 -3.14 3.10
C GLY A 110 5.67 -2.14 2.15
N GLY A 111 6.42 -1.19 2.72
CA GLY A 111 7.06 -0.10 1.96
C GLY A 111 8.01 -0.56 0.85
N VAL A 112 8.69 -1.71 1.00
CA VAL A 112 9.55 -2.28 -0.06
C VAL A 112 8.75 -2.59 -1.33
N VAL A 113 7.65 -3.34 -1.19
CA VAL A 113 6.77 -3.70 -2.30
C VAL A 113 6.11 -2.44 -2.87
N GLY A 114 5.68 -1.52 -2.00
CA GLY A 114 5.11 -0.22 -2.39
C GLY A 114 6.03 0.58 -3.30
N ASP A 115 7.26 0.79 -2.88
CA ASP A 115 8.27 1.56 -3.63
C ASP A 115 8.63 0.90 -4.96
N MET A 116 8.88 -0.41 -4.96
CA MET A 116 9.23 -1.13 -6.18
C MET A 116 8.08 -1.15 -7.19
N THR A 117 6.87 -1.45 -6.73
CA THR A 117 5.69 -1.52 -7.60
C THR A 117 5.33 -0.14 -8.12
N GLY A 118 5.41 0.90 -7.28
CA GLY A 118 5.19 2.28 -7.70
C GLY A 118 6.22 2.74 -8.74
N PHE A 119 7.50 2.36 -8.58
CA PHE A 119 8.53 2.72 -9.54
C PHE A 119 8.41 1.93 -10.86
N ALA A 120 8.00 0.66 -10.77
CA ALA A 120 7.64 -0.14 -11.94
C ALA A 120 6.46 0.49 -12.69
N ALA A 121 5.41 0.91 -11.99
CA ALA A 121 4.24 1.57 -12.56
C ALA A 121 4.60 2.89 -13.24
N ALA A 122 5.48 3.69 -12.63
CA ALA A 122 5.98 4.94 -13.21
C ALA A 122 6.76 4.73 -14.51
N SER A 123 7.48 3.60 -14.61
CA SER A 123 8.42 3.31 -15.70
C SER A 123 7.78 2.55 -16.85
N TYR A 124 6.92 1.57 -16.55
CA TYR A 124 6.33 0.68 -17.54
C TYR A 124 5.45 1.48 -18.52
N MET A 125 5.75 1.37 -19.82
CA MET A 125 5.13 2.17 -20.89
C MET A 125 5.10 3.70 -20.60
N ARG A 126 6.05 4.20 -19.80
CA ARG A 126 6.15 5.60 -19.32
C ARG A 126 5.01 6.02 -18.38
N GLY A 127 4.39 5.07 -17.69
CA GLY A 127 3.35 5.32 -16.71
C GLY A 127 2.12 4.45 -16.95
N VAL A 128 1.76 3.66 -15.95
CA VAL A 128 0.50 2.93 -15.86
C VAL A 128 -0.13 3.13 -14.48
N PRO A 129 -1.47 3.04 -14.35
CA PRO A 129 -2.12 3.22 -13.06
C PRO A 129 -1.64 2.21 -12.02
N PHE A 130 -1.53 2.64 -10.76
CA PHE A 130 -1.29 1.71 -9.65
C PHE A 130 -2.07 2.06 -8.40
N VAL A 131 -2.25 1.05 -7.55
CA VAL A 131 -2.94 1.11 -6.25
C VAL A 131 -1.98 0.61 -5.19
N GLN A 132 -1.89 1.32 -4.07
CA GLN A 132 -1.18 0.82 -2.90
C GLN A 132 -2.15 0.07 -1.99
N VAL A 133 -1.74 -1.12 -1.55
CA VAL A 133 -2.45 -1.92 -0.54
C VAL A 133 -1.45 -2.21 0.60
N PRO A 134 -1.10 -1.19 1.41
CA PRO A 134 -0.05 -1.29 2.42
C PRO A 134 -0.44 -2.22 3.57
N THR A 135 0.41 -3.20 3.88
CA THR A 135 0.16 -4.22 4.92
C THR A 135 1.02 -4.07 6.17
N THR A 136 1.79 -2.99 6.27
CA THR A 136 2.53 -2.62 7.49
C THR A 136 2.07 -1.26 7.98
N LEU A 137 2.05 -1.05 9.30
CA LEU A 137 1.64 0.24 9.86
C LEU A 137 2.53 1.38 9.33
N LEU A 138 3.84 1.15 9.25
CA LEU A 138 4.78 2.12 8.67
C LEU A 138 4.39 2.54 7.25
N ALA A 139 4.04 1.58 6.38
CA ALA A 139 3.63 1.90 5.02
C ALA A 139 2.27 2.64 4.97
N GLN A 140 1.36 2.33 5.90
CA GLN A 140 0.05 2.98 6.00
C GLN A 140 0.16 4.47 6.41
N VAL A 141 1.17 4.83 7.22
CA VAL A 141 1.34 6.20 7.79
C VAL A 141 2.44 7.04 7.12
N ASP A 142 3.29 6.44 6.29
CA ASP A 142 4.41 7.14 5.65
C ASP A 142 4.41 6.96 4.13
N SER A 143 4.25 5.73 3.63
CA SER A 143 4.29 5.46 2.19
C SER A 143 3.02 5.82 1.43
N SER A 144 1.92 6.06 2.15
CA SER A 144 0.60 6.41 1.62
C SER A 144 0.52 7.84 1.05
N VAL A 145 1.47 8.71 1.41
CA VAL A 145 1.51 10.12 1.00
C VAL A 145 2.88 10.50 0.46
N GLY A 146 2.90 11.29 -0.62
CA GLY A 146 4.12 11.91 -1.18
C GLY A 146 4.60 11.30 -2.50
N GLY A 147 4.12 10.10 -2.87
CA GLY A 147 4.37 9.49 -4.17
C GLY A 147 5.84 9.18 -4.47
N LYS A 148 6.71 9.13 -3.46
CA LYS A 148 8.08 8.68 -3.63
C LYS A 148 8.06 7.17 -3.91
N THR A 149 8.77 6.77 -4.96
CA THR A 149 8.92 5.36 -5.35
C THR A 149 10.37 5.16 -5.72
N ALA A 150 11.00 4.06 -5.30
CA ALA A 150 12.43 3.88 -5.54
C ALA A 150 12.91 2.44 -5.43
N ILE A 151 14.12 2.23 -5.92
CA ILE A 151 14.98 1.09 -5.61
C ILE A 151 16.32 1.59 -5.07
N ASN A 152 17.05 0.66 -4.46
CA ASN A 152 18.38 0.88 -3.95
C ASN A 152 19.43 0.67 -5.04
N HIS A 153 20.53 1.39 -4.92
CA HIS A 153 21.78 1.11 -5.60
C HIS A 153 22.81 0.64 -4.54
N PRO A 154 23.81 -0.20 -4.87
CA PRO A 154 24.83 -0.61 -3.89
C PRO A 154 25.56 0.55 -3.19
N LEU A 155 25.55 1.74 -3.81
CA LEU A 155 26.16 2.96 -3.27
C LEU A 155 25.18 3.89 -2.54
N GLY A 156 23.88 3.58 -2.49
CA GLY A 156 22.91 4.44 -1.82
C GLY A 156 21.48 3.93 -1.84
N LYS A 157 20.80 4.13 -0.71
CA LYS A 157 19.40 3.76 -0.50
C LYS A 157 18.48 4.76 -1.21
N ASN A 158 17.45 4.26 -1.90
CA ASN A 158 16.42 5.05 -2.58
C ASN A 158 16.95 6.08 -3.60
N MET A 159 18.12 5.85 -4.19
CA MET A 159 18.76 6.81 -5.09
C MET A 159 18.21 6.78 -6.53
N ILE A 160 17.46 5.74 -6.89
CA ILE A 160 16.92 5.55 -8.24
C ILE A 160 15.42 5.37 -8.10
N GLY A 161 14.64 6.29 -8.67
CA GLY A 161 13.20 6.30 -8.44
C GLY A 161 12.45 7.37 -9.22
N ALA A 162 11.16 7.52 -8.91
CA ALA A 162 10.28 8.51 -9.49
C ALA A 162 9.29 9.05 -8.46
N PHE A 163 8.79 10.26 -8.69
CA PHE A 163 7.58 10.75 -8.03
C PHE A 163 6.35 10.33 -8.84
N TYR A 164 5.56 9.39 -8.31
CA TYR A 164 4.42 8.81 -9.00
C TYR A 164 3.28 8.53 -8.01
N GLN A 165 2.12 9.15 -8.25
CA GLN A 165 0.99 9.10 -7.34
C GLN A 165 0.09 7.88 -7.62
N PRO A 166 -0.40 7.17 -6.59
CA PRO A 166 -1.35 6.09 -6.79
C PRO A 166 -2.72 6.62 -7.21
N GLN A 167 -3.58 5.73 -7.69
CA GLN A 167 -5.00 6.00 -7.94
C GLN A 167 -5.86 5.83 -6.68
N LEU A 168 -5.34 5.05 -5.71
CA LEU A 168 -6.00 4.68 -4.46
C LEU A 168 -4.92 4.14 -3.51
N VAL A 169 -5.06 4.47 -2.22
CA VAL A 169 -4.38 3.75 -1.13
C VAL A 169 -5.44 3.05 -0.29
N LEU A 170 -5.29 1.75 -0.08
CA LEU A 170 -6.23 0.92 0.68
C LEU A 170 -5.59 0.41 1.96
N CYS A 171 -5.82 1.13 3.07
CA CYS A 171 -5.34 0.77 4.40
C CYS A 171 -6.35 -0.15 5.10
N ASP A 172 -6.29 -1.45 4.80
CA ASP A 172 -7.04 -2.47 5.55
C ASP A 172 -6.33 -2.77 6.88
N LEU A 173 -6.92 -2.34 7.98
CA LEU A 173 -6.38 -2.53 9.34
C LEU A 173 -6.35 -4.00 9.76
N GLY A 174 -7.16 -4.86 9.12
CA GLY A 174 -7.15 -6.30 9.35
C GLY A 174 -5.81 -6.94 8.99
N THR A 175 -5.04 -6.34 8.07
CA THR A 175 -3.71 -6.89 7.71
C THR A 175 -2.68 -6.73 8.82
N LEU A 176 -2.91 -5.82 9.77
CA LEU A 176 -1.98 -5.62 10.89
C LEU A 176 -2.03 -6.76 11.91
N GLN A 177 -3.08 -7.60 11.89
CA GLN A 177 -3.21 -8.74 12.82
C GLN A 177 -2.13 -9.82 12.62
N THR A 178 -1.55 -9.93 11.43
CA THR A 178 -0.44 -10.88 11.18
C THR A 178 0.91 -10.18 11.17
N LEU A 179 0.97 -8.87 11.42
CA LEU A 179 2.21 -8.12 11.40
C LEU A 179 3.04 -8.47 12.64
N PRO A 180 4.34 -8.80 12.50
CA PRO A 180 5.17 -9.09 13.66
C PRO A 180 5.19 -7.90 14.62
N PRO A 181 5.14 -8.11 15.95
CA PRO A 181 5.07 -7.03 16.93
C PRO A 181 6.18 -5.98 16.79
N ARG A 182 7.38 -6.39 16.40
CA ARG A 182 8.51 -5.47 16.17
C ARG A 182 8.26 -4.51 15.01
N GLU A 183 7.61 -4.99 13.94
CA GLU A 183 7.26 -4.16 12.77
C GLU A 183 6.09 -3.23 13.09
N LEU A 184 5.16 -3.64 13.97
CA LEU A 184 4.14 -2.73 14.52
C LEU A 184 4.80 -1.60 15.31
N SER A 185 5.73 -1.91 16.21
CA SER A 185 6.47 -0.91 16.99
C SER A 185 7.26 0.05 16.08
N ALA A 186 7.86 -0.44 14.99
CA ALA A 186 8.52 0.41 14.01
C ALA A 186 7.55 1.39 13.33
N GLY A 187 6.34 0.95 12.98
CA GLY A 187 5.29 1.83 12.47
C GLY A 187 4.81 2.85 13.51
N LEU A 188 4.63 2.44 14.76
CA LEU A 188 4.23 3.34 15.85
C LEU A 188 5.28 4.42 16.12
N ALA A 189 6.57 4.15 15.92
CA ALA A 189 7.59 5.18 16.02
C ALA A 189 7.37 6.32 15.00
N GLU A 190 6.95 6.00 13.78
CA GLU A 190 6.58 7.00 12.76
C GLU A 190 5.27 7.72 13.09
N VAL A 191 4.29 7.03 13.69
CA VAL A 191 3.07 7.67 14.21
C VAL A 191 3.41 8.69 15.30
N ILE A 192 4.24 8.28 16.28
CA ILE A 192 4.71 9.14 17.38
C ILE A 192 5.46 10.36 16.84
N LYS A 193 6.29 10.18 15.80
CA LYS A 193 7.08 11.26 15.18
C LYS A 193 6.19 12.46 14.78
N TYR A 194 5.00 12.22 14.22
CA TYR A 194 4.10 13.30 13.79
C TYR A 194 3.62 14.20 14.92
N GLY A 195 3.57 13.71 16.16
CA GLY A 195 3.23 14.48 17.34
C GLY A 195 4.13 15.72 17.53
N PRO A 196 5.39 15.56 17.96
CA PRO A 196 6.28 16.68 18.28
C PRO A 196 6.70 17.53 17.07
N ILE A 197 6.66 16.99 15.84
CA ILE A 197 7.05 17.77 14.65
C ILE A 197 5.90 18.58 14.04
N TYR A 198 4.64 18.28 14.40
CA TYR A 198 3.48 18.88 13.72
C TYR A 198 2.27 19.13 14.64
N ASP A 199 1.88 18.17 15.49
CA ASP A 199 0.66 18.27 16.32
C ASP A 199 0.82 17.67 17.73
N MET A 200 1.08 18.51 18.73
CA MET A 200 1.18 18.08 20.12
C MET A 200 -0.13 17.53 20.70
N ALA A 201 -1.30 17.95 20.21
CA ALA A 201 -2.56 17.36 20.68
C ALA A 201 -2.70 15.92 20.21
N PHE A 202 -2.17 15.58 19.02
CA PHE A 202 -2.07 14.20 18.58
C PHE A 202 -1.05 13.41 19.40
N PHE A 203 0.07 14.02 19.82
CA PHE A 203 1.01 13.39 20.74
C PHE A 203 0.34 13.01 22.07
N ASP A 204 -0.37 13.94 22.70
CA ASP A 204 -1.12 13.70 23.94
C ASP A 204 -2.16 12.57 23.76
N TRP A 205 -2.82 12.54 22.59
CA TRP A 205 -3.74 11.46 22.24
C TRP A 205 -3.04 10.10 22.12
N ILE A 206 -1.85 10.04 21.51
CA ILE A 206 -1.07 8.81 21.40
C ILE A 206 -0.69 8.30 22.80
N GLU A 207 -0.21 9.18 23.69
CA GLU A 207 0.13 8.80 25.07
C GLU A 207 -1.07 8.19 25.80
N ALA A 208 -2.27 8.75 25.61
CA ALA A 208 -3.49 8.23 26.20
C ALA A 208 -4.01 6.92 25.58
N ASN A 209 -3.58 6.56 24.36
CA ASN A 209 -4.13 5.43 23.59
C ASN A 209 -3.08 4.38 23.17
N VAL A 210 -1.84 4.48 23.64
CA VAL A 210 -0.74 3.60 23.21
C VAL A 210 -1.03 2.12 23.46
N ASP A 211 -1.67 1.78 24.59
CA ASP A 211 -2.05 0.40 24.89
C ASP A 211 -3.08 -0.15 23.90
N ALA A 212 -4.04 0.69 23.49
CA ALA A 212 -5.04 0.32 22.48
C ALA A 212 -4.40 0.14 21.09
N LEU A 213 -3.43 1.00 20.73
CA LEU A 213 -2.67 0.88 19.48
C LEU A 213 -1.85 -0.41 19.43
N VAL A 214 -1.15 -0.74 20.52
CA VAL A 214 -0.37 -1.98 20.65
C VAL A 214 -1.28 -3.21 20.65
N ALA A 215 -2.48 -3.11 21.23
CA ALA A 215 -3.50 -4.15 21.21
C ALA A 215 -4.25 -4.27 19.87
N LEU A 216 -3.88 -3.47 18.85
CA LEU A 216 -4.51 -3.43 17.53
C LEU A 216 -6.01 -3.09 17.58
N ASP A 217 -6.42 -2.21 18.48
CA ASP A 217 -7.80 -1.72 18.51
C ASP A 217 -8.15 -1.01 17.18
N PRO A 218 -9.21 -1.45 16.46
CA PRO A 218 -9.53 -0.91 15.15
C PRO A 218 -9.80 0.59 15.14
N ALA A 219 -10.45 1.14 16.18
CA ALA A 219 -10.78 2.55 16.24
C ALA A 219 -9.54 3.41 16.52
N ALA A 220 -8.68 2.97 17.43
CA ALA A 220 -7.41 3.63 17.71
C ALA A 220 -6.49 3.61 16.47
N LEU A 221 -6.37 2.45 15.80
CA LEU A 221 -5.57 2.33 14.59
C LEU A 221 -6.11 3.19 13.44
N ALA A 222 -7.43 3.20 13.21
CA ALA A 222 -8.04 4.05 12.18
C ALA A 222 -7.73 5.53 12.44
N HIS A 223 -7.86 5.98 13.69
CA HIS A 223 -7.52 7.36 14.06
C HIS A 223 -6.04 7.67 13.82
N ALA A 224 -5.13 6.78 14.26
CA ALA A 224 -3.70 6.97 14.10
C ALA A 224 -3.29 7.05 12.63
N VAL A 225 -3.79 6.14 11.78
CA VAL A 225 -3.52 6.13 10.34
C VAL A 225 -4.12 7.35 9.64
N LYS A 226 -5.34 7.76 10.01
CA LYS A 226 -6.00 8.92 9.40
C LYS A 226 -5.32 10.25 9.74
N ARG A 227 -4.77 10.37 10.95
CA ARG A 227 -4.20 11.62 11.46
C ARG A 227 -2.75 11.83 11.01
N SER A 228 -2.00 10.74 10.86
CA SER A 228 -0.61 10.70 10.36
C SER A 228 -0.53 11.15 8.91
#